data_AF-A0A434WG23-F1
#
_entry.id   AF-A0A434WG23-F1
#
_cell.length_a   1.000
_cell.length_b   1.000
_cell.length_c   1.000
_cell.angle_alpha   90.00
_cell.angle_beta   90.00
_cell.angle_gamma   90.00
#
_symmetry.space_group_name_H-M   'P 1'
#
loop_
_entity.id
_entity.type
_entity.pdbx_description
1 polymer ?
#
loop_
_entity_poly.entity_id
_entity_poly.type
_entity_poly.pdbx_seq_one_letter_code
_entity_poly.pdbx_strand_id
1 'polypeptide(L)'
;MAMRLRFLVTCLAAMITSAQVRAAEVETALWKNVGNWSVYVDRSIQFQCFVTTLYEDYTIFRFGFLQPGSSAALYLAIGNLNWTSIEEGKGYDLILQVDNEAGWRSPATGMRFGTLPALAIGTNEPGFVEQLMRKHSLRVFFNGRQVLNLSLRGSNAALREMGACQNAVDASLGANRNSQPKDPFTGVGDPAPKKDPFDL
;
A
#
# COMPACT_ATOMS: atom_id res chain seq x y z
N MET A 1 56.61 -58.58 9.60
CA MET A 1 55.34 -59.32 9.73
C MET A 1 54.28 -58.35 10.28
N ALA A 2 53.23 -58.11 9.49
CA ALA A 2 51.90 -57.55 9.82
C ALA A 2 51.73 -56.18 10.52
N MET A 3 51.44 -55.19 9.67
CA MET A 3 50.44 -54.11 9.76
C MET A 3 49.36 -54.20 10.86
N ARG A 4 49.15 -53.10 11.62
CA ARG A 4 47.81 -52.73 12.13
C ARG A 4 47.60 -51.20 12.09
N LEU A 5 46.72 -50.82 11.17
CA LEU A 5 46.09 -49.54 10.92
C LEU A 5 45.19 -49.11 12.10
N ARG A 6 45.31 -47.86 12.57
CA ARG A 6 44.25 -47.18 13.36
C ARG A 6 44.10 -45.73 12.91
N PHE A 7 42.85 -45.39 12.63
CA PHE A 7 42.34 -44.24 11.90
C PHE A 7 42.54 -42.89 12.61
N LEU A 8 42.85 -41.87 11.81
CA LEU A 8 42.64 -40.44 12.12
C LEU A 8 41.14 -40.16 12.31
N VAL A 9 40.79 -39.34 13.32
CA VAL A 9 39.54 -38.56 13.32
C VAL A 9 39.84 -37.13 13.79
N THR A 10 40.00 -36.24 12.81
CA THR A 10 39.97 -34.78 12.93
C THR A 10 38.52 -34.30 13.00
N CYS A 11 38.09 -33.75 14.15
CA CYS A 11 36.83 -33.02 14.25
C CYS A 11 37.08 -31.50 14.15
N LEU A 12 37.14 -31.00 12.92
CA LEU A 12 37.07 -29.57 12.64
C LEU A 12 35.59 -29.19 12.52
N ALA A 13 34.99 -28.71 13.60
CA ALA A 13 33.60 -28.25 13.61
C ALA A 13 33.50 -26.91 12.86
N ALA A 14 33.14 -26.97 11.57
CA ALA A 14 32.78 -25.79 10.79
C ALA A 14 31.40 -25.27 11.24
N MET A 15 31.38 -24.18 12.01
CA MET A 15 30.15 -23.44 12.30
C MET A 15 29.65 -22.78 11.01
N ILE A 16 28.65 -23.38 10.39
CA ILE A 16 27.89 -22.79 9.28
C ILE A 16 26.97 -21.73 9.89
N THR A 17 27.41 -20.47 9.90
CA THR A 17 26.52 -19.33 10.18
C THR A 17 25.57 -19.16 9.00
N SER A 18 24.39 -19.75 9.09
CA SER A 18 23.28 -19.50 8.17
C SER A 18 22.85 -18.04 8.30
N ALA A 19 23.30 -17.20 7.36
CA ALA A 19 22.77 -15.86 7.19
C ALA A 19 21.27 -15.98 6.87
N GLN A 20 20.42 -15.61 7.83
CA GLN A 20 18.99 -15.53 7.60
C GLN A 20 18.73 -14.34 6.66
N VAL A 21 18.57 -14.62 5.38
CA VAL A 21 18.04 -13.65 4.42
C VAL A 21 16.58 -13.41 4.81
N ARG A 22 16.30 -12.31 5.50
CA ARG A 22 14.93 -11.82 5.66
C ARG A 22 14.48 -11.32 4.30
N ALA A 23 13.52 -12.01 3.69
CA ALA A 23 12.81 -11.47 2.53
C ALA A 23 12.13 -10.16 2.96
N ALA A 24 12.39 -9.06 2.26
CA ALA A 24 11.65 -7.84 2.45
C ALA A 24 10.18 -8.13 2.15
N GLU A 25 9.29 -7.83 3.09
CA GLU A 25 7.86 -7.98 2.88
C GLU A 25 7.44 -7.00 1.77
N VAL A 26 6.79 -7.53 0.72
CA VAL A 26 6.29 -6.67 -0.36
C VAL A 26 5.11 -5.87 0.20
N GLU A 27 5.33 -4.56 0.41
CA GLU A 27 4.36 -3.65 1.02
C GLU A 27 3.10 -3.48 0.16
N THR A 28 3.21 -3.67 -1.16
CA THR A 28 2.07 -3.59 -2.09
C THR A 28 1.92 -4.89 -2.90
N ALA A 29 0.70 -5.38 -3.03
CA ALA A 29 0.39 -6.59 -3.78
C ALA A 29 -0.50 -6.24 -4.98
N LEU A 30 -0.12 -6.69 -6.18
CA LEU A 30 -0.93 -6.50 -7.38
C LEU A 30 -2.27 -7.25 -7.22
N TRP A 31 -3.37 -6.51 -7.28
CA TRP A 31 -4.72 -7.07 -7.34
C TRP A 31 -5.06 -7.45 -8.78
N LYS A 32 -4.93 -6.50 -9.72
CA LYS A 32 -5.32 -6.71 -11.12
C LYS A 32 -4.79 -5.63 -12.06
N ASN A 33 -4.56 -5.98 -13.32
CA ASN A 33 -4.34 -5.01 -14.40
C ASN A 33 -5.64 -4.72 -15.16
N VAL A 34 -5.89 -3.45 -15.48
CA VAL A 34 -7.06 -2.94 -16.20
C VAL A 34 -6.60 -2.02 -17.32
N GLY A 35 -6.32 -2.58 -18.49
CA GLY A 35 -5.68 -1.84 -19.58
C GLY A 35 -4.30 -1.34 -19.16
N ASN A 36 -4.05 -0.04 -19.28
CA ASN A 36 -2.78 0.59 -18.88
C ASN A 36 -2.73 0.94 -17.38
N TRP A 37 -3.77 0.59 -16.61
CA TRP A 37 -3.84 0.83 -15.18
C TRP A 37 -3.59 -0.45 -14.40
N SER A 38 -3.07 -0.31 -13.20
CA SER A 38 -2.91 -1.41 -12.25
C SER A 38 -3.59 -1.07 -10.94
N VAL A 39 -4.26 -2.05 -10.35
CA VAL A 39 -4.89 -1.98 -9.03
C VAL A 39 -4.03 -2.79 -8.06
N TYR A 40 -3.73 -2.22 -6.90
CA TYR A 40 -2.92 -2.84 -5.86
C TYR A 40 -3.62 -2.77 -4.51
N VAL A 41 -3.29 -3.70 -3.63
CA VAL A 41 -3.55 -3.66 -2.20
C VAL A 41 -2.29 -3.17 -1.50
N ASP A 42 -2.39 -2.15 -0.65
CA ASP A 42 -1.26 -1.63 0.12
C ASP A 42 -1.37 -2.08 1.58
N ARG A 43 -0.50 -3.02 1.98
CA ARG A 43 -0.46 -3.58 3.33
C ARG A 43 0.07 -2.59 4.35
N SER A 44 0.89 -1.63 3.92
CA SER A 44 1.49 -0.62 4.82
C SER A 44 0.45 0.36 5.36
N ILE A 45 -0.69 0.53 4.67
CA ILE A 45 -1.79 1.42 5.05
C ILE A 45 -3.07 0.65 5.36
N GLN A 46 -2.97 -0.46 6.10
CA GLN A 46 -4.11 -1.29 6.52
C GLN A 46 -4.89 -1.93 5.35
N PHE A 47 -4.16 -2.44 4.35
CA PHE A 47 -4.71 -3.16 3.19
C PHE A 47 -5.59 -2.30 2.26
N GLN A 48 -5.41 -0.99 2.25
CA GLN A 48 -6.20 -0.12 1.38
C GLN A 48 -5.82 -0.29 -0.09
N CYS A 49 -6.83 -0.31 -0.96
CA CYS A 49 -6.63 -0.45 -2.39
C CYS A 49 -6.34 0.89 -3.07
N PHE A 50 -5.54 0.85 -4.12
CA PHE A 50 -5.24 2.00 -4.96
C PHE A 50 -5.08 1.61 -6.43
N VAL A 51 -5.32 2.56 -7.32
CA VAL A 51 -4.98 2.48 -8.74
C VAL A 51 -3.72 3.26 -9.03
N THR A 52 -2.95 2.80 -10.00
CA THR A 52 -1.79 3.54 -10.51
C THR A 52 -1.62 3.34 -12.02
N THR A 53 -0.96 4.30 -12.64
CA THR A 53 -0.50 4.25 -14.03
C THR A 53 0.82 5.00 -14.16
N LEU A 54 1.66 4.54 -15.11
CA LEU A 54 2.94 5.13 -15.47
C LEU A 54 2.82 5.75 -16.86
N TYR A 55 3.20 7.02 -16.98
CA TYR A 55 3.23 7.76 -18.24
C TYR A 55 4.62 7.74 -18.87
N GLU A 56 4.70 8.09 -20.15
CA GLU A 56 5.93 8.04 -20.96
C GLU A 56 7.07 8.91 -20.41
N ASP A 57 6.74 10.00 -19.72
CA ASP A 57 7.69 10.94 -19.11
C ASP A 57 8.15 10.51 -17.70
N TYR A 58 7.87 9.27 -17.32
CA TYR A 58 8.07 8.70 -15.98
C TYR A 58 7.21 9.33 -14.88
N THR A 59 6.15 10.08 -15.24
CA THR A 59 5.16 10.49 -14.28
C THR A 59 4.37 9.27 -13.81
N ILE A 60 4.25 9.11 -12.50
CA ILE A 60 3.42 8.10 -11.86
C ILE A 60 2.22 8.82 -11.26
N PHE A 61 1.03 8.37 -11.64
CA PHE A 61 -0.21 8.78 -11.01
C PHE A 61 -0.69 7.65 -10.10
N ARG A 62 -1.13 8.00 -8.90
CA ARG A 62 -1.70 7.08 -7.92
C ARG A 62 -2.96 7.70 -7.32
N PHE A 63 -4.01 6.90 -7.17
CA PHE A 63 -5.24 7.32 -6.51
C PHE A 63 -5.79 6.16 -5.70
N GLY A 64 -6.20 6.38 -4.47
CA GLY A 64 -6.64 5.27 -3.63
C GLY A 64 -7.25 5.69 -2.31
N PHE A 65 -7.61 4.70 -1.51
CA PHE A 65 -8.12 4.91 -0.16
C PHE A 65 -7.00 5.15 0.83
N LEU A 66 -7.21 6.08 1.75
CA LEU A 66 -6.38 6.24 2.95
C LEU A 66 -6.87 5.27 4.02
N GLN A 67 -6.01 5.01 5.03
CA GLN A 67 -6.40 4.18 6.16
C GLN A 67 -7.61 4.78 6.90
N PRO A 68 -8.52 3.94 7.43
CA PRO A 68 -9.64 4.40 8.25
C PRO A 68 -9.19 5.31 9.41
N GLY A 69 -9.95 6.38 9.66
CA GLY A 69 -9.63 7.38 10.69
C GLY A 69 -8.67 8.49 10.27
N SER A 70 -8.17 8.46 9.03
CA SER A 70 -7.44 9.59 8.44
C SER A 70 -8.34 10.82 8.26
N SER A 71 -7.74 12.01 8.17
CA SER A 71 -8.49 13.26 7.93
C SER A 71 -9.16 13.32 6.54
N ALA A 72 -8.69 12.49 5.61
CA ALA A 72 -9.29 12.27 4.30
C ALA A 72 -9.52 10.77 4.05
N ALA A 73 -10.57 10.44 3.31
CA ALA A 73 -10.90 9.07 2.93
C ALA A 73 -10.09 8.59 1.71
N LEU A 74 -9.76 9.52 0.80
CA LEU A 74 -9.06 9.24 -0.44
C LEU A 74 -7.82 10.11 -0.55
N TYR A 75 -6.87 9.66 -1.35
CA TYR A 75 -5.74 10.46 -1.77
C TYR A 75 -5.49 10.36 -3.26
N LEU A 76 -4.88 11.40 -3.79
CA LEU A 76 -4.23 11.44 -5.08
C LEU A 76 -2.75 11.72 -4.84
N ALA A 77 -1.87 10.96 -5.49
CA ALA A 77 -0.46 11.26 -5.54
C ALA A 77 0.06 11.29 -6.98
N ILE A 78 0.90 12.27 -7.27
CA ILE A 78 1.62 12.36 -8.54
C ILE A 78 3.09 12.49 -8.22
N GLY A 79 3.93 11.67 -8.85
CA GLY A 79 5.38 11.73 -8.71
C GLY A 79 6.07 11.60 -10.04
N ASN A 80 7.31 12.07 -10.12
CA ASN A 80 8.16 11.89 -11.29
C ASN A 80 9.62 11.87 -10.83
N LEU A 81 10.42 10.92 -11.30
CA LEU A 81 11.83 10.79 -10.90
C LEU A 81 12.68 12.02 -11.26
N ASN A 82 12.26 12.80 -12.25
CA ASN A 82 12.96 14.01 -12.68
C ASN A 82 12.67 15.24 -11.80
N TRP A 83 11.79 15.13 -10.81
CA TRP A 83 11.48 16.25 -9.92
C TRP A 83 12.54 16.42 -8.83
N THR A 84 13.35 17.47 -8.92
CA THR A 84 14.43 17.74 -7.97
C THR A 84 14.04 18.69 -6.83
N SER A 85 12.92 19.39 -6.95
CA SER A 85 12.54 20.50 -6.06
C SER A 85 11.41 20.18 -5.08
N ILE A 86 10.97 18.91 -5.03
CA ILE A 86 9.97 18.47 -4.07
C ILE A 86 10.64 18.14 -2.75
N GLU A 87 10.22 18.85 -1.70
CA GLU A 87 10.72 18.71 -0.34
C GLU A 87 9.68 17.95 0.49
N GLU A 88 10.15 16.98 1.28
CA GLU A 88 9.29 16.17 2.12
C GLU A 88 8.65 17.01 3.24
N GLY A 89 7.34 16.85 3.44
CA GLY A 89 6.56 17.60 4.43
C GLY A 89 6.22 19.04 4.03
N LYS A 90 6.78 19.57 2.93
CA LYS A 90 6.48 20.93 2.46
C LYS A 90 5.11 21.00 1.79
N GLY A 91 4.38 22.09 2.04
CA GLY A 91 3.10 22.37 1.40
C GLY A 91 3.25 22.99 0.01
N TYR A 92 2.38 22.60 -0.92
CA TYR A 92 2.31 23.10 -2.29
C TYR A 92 0.85 23.40 -2.66
N ASP A 93 0.57 24.65 -3.02
CA ASP A 93 -0.77 25.06 -3.45
C ASP A 93 -0.98 24.74 -4.93
N LEU A 94 -1.66 23.62 -5.20
CA LEU A 94 -1.96 23.19 -6.56
C LEU A 94 -3.40 23.57 -6.94
N ILE A 95 -3.60 23.68 -8.25
CA ILE A 95 -4.94 23.68 -8.85
C ILE A 95 -5.04 22.46 -9.75
N LEU A 96 -5.99 21.58 -9.44
CA LEU A 96 -6.29 20.40 -10.25
C LEU A 96 -7.49 20.73 -11.13
N GLN A 97 -7.32 20.60 -12.44
CA GLN A 97 -8.37 20.84 -13.41
C GLN A 97 -8.63 19.58 -14.21
N VAL A 98 -9.85 19.07 -14.14
CA VAL A 98 -10.26 17.90 -14.90
C VAL A 98 -10.99 18.36 -16.16
N ASP A 99 -10.50 17.95 -17.33
CA ASP A 99 -10.93 18.48 -18.63
C ASP A 99 -11.03 20.02 -18.62
N ASN A 100 -12.16 20.60 -19.02
CA ASN A 100 -12.40 22.04 -19.05
C ASN A 100 -13.28 22.53 -17.89
N GLU A 101 -13.38 21.74 -16.81
CA GLU A 101 -14.13 22.13 -15.61
C GLU A 101 -13.39 23.23 -14.83
N ALA A 102 -14.08 23.79 -13.82
CA ALA A 102 -13.43 24.68 -12.85
C ALA A 102 -12.29 23.94 -12.12
N GLY A 103 -11.18 24.65 -11.91
CA GLY A 103 -10.04 24.11 -11.17
C GLY A 103 -10.31 24.03 -9.67
N TRP A 104 -9.90 22.94 -9.05
CA TRP A 104 -10.01 22.69 -7.62
C TRP A 104 -8.72 23.11 -6.91
N ARG A 105 -8.83 24.03 -5.95
CA ARG A 105 -7.72 24.31 -5.02
C ARG A 105 -7.46 23.04 -4.22
N SER A 106 -6.25 22.54 -4.34
CA SER A 106 -5.86 21.23 -3.83
C SER A 106 -4.51 21.35 -3.13
N PRO A 107 -4.50 21.65 -1.83
CA PRO A 107 -3.26 21.68 -1.06
C PRO A 107 -2.60 20.30 -1.11
N ALA A 108 -1.35 20.27 -1.56
CA ALA A 108 -0.54 19.06 -1.64
C ALA A 108 0.60 19.11 -0.62
N THR A 109 1.03 17.95 -0.16
CA THR A 109 2.23 17.79 0.66
C THR A 109 3.28 17.03 -0.15
N GLY A 110 4.52 17.51 -0.13
CA GLY A 110 5.65 16.78 -0.69
C GLY A 110 5.95 15.51 0.11
N MET A 111 6.17 14.40 -0.57
CA MET A 111 6.49 13.11 0.04
C MET A 111 7.44 12.29 -0.83
N ARG A 112 7.90 11.16 -0.30
CA ARG A 112 8.70 10.18 -1.04
C ARG A 112 8.08 8.79 -0.99
N PHE A 113 7.94 8.17 -2.16
CA PHE A 113 7.66 6.73 -2.27
C PHE A 113 8.98 6.03 -2.62
N GLY A 114 9.71 5.58 -1.60
CA GLY A 114 11.11 5.15 -1.78
C GLY A 114 11.96 6.30 -2.31
N THR A 115 12.51 6.16 -3.52
CA THR A 115 13.30 7.22 -4.17
C THR A 115 12.46 8.20 -4.99
N LEU A 116 11.18 7.91 -5.24
CA LEU A 116 10.30 8.72 -6.08
C LEU A 116 9.79 9.96 -5.31
N PRO A 117 10.18 11.19 -5.68
CA PRO A 117 9.56 12.39 -5.15
C PRO A 117 8.14 12.53 -5.70
N ALA A 118 7.19 12.85 -4.82
CA ALA A 118 5.78 12.95 -5.14
C ALA A 118 5.07 14.07 -4.38
N LEU A 119 3.95 14.51 -4.92
CA LEU A 119 2.99 15.41 -4.29
C LEU A 119 1.74 14.60 -3.96
N ALA A 120 1.31 14.61 -2.70
CA ALA A 120 0.10 13.93 -2.24
C ALA A 120 -0.97 14.92 -1.78
N ILE A 121 -2.20 14.64 -2.17
CA ILE A 121 -3.40 15.42 -1.90
C ILE A 121 -4.40 14.49 -1.23
N GLY A 122 -4.82 14.81 -0.01
CA GLY A 122 -5.96 14.17 0.63
C GLY A 122 -7.27 14.81 0.18
N THR A 123 -8.32 14.02 -0.07
CA THR A 123 -9.63 14.55 -0.44
C THR A 123 -10.78 13.72 0.16
N ASN A 124 -11.85 14.44 0.52
CA ASN A 124 -13.16 13.87 0.85
C ASN A 124 -14.23 14.27 -0.18
N GLU A 125 -13.84 15.02 -1.23
CA GLU A 125 -14.76 15.65 -2.17
C GLU A 125 -15.30 14.62 -3.17
N PRO A 126 -16.57 14.21 -3.09
CA PRO A 126 -17.13 13.19 -3.98
C PRO A 126 -17.13 13.64 -5.45
N GLY A 127 -17.32 14.95 -5.67
CA GLY A 127 -17.33 15.56 -7.01
C GLY A 127 -15.99 15.42 -7.74
N PHE A 128 -14.87 15.43 -7.01
CA PHE A 128 -13.55 15.22 -7.61
C PHE A 128 -13.39 13.78 -8.14
N VAL A 129 -13.86 12.80 -7.35
CA VAL A 129 -13.83 11.38 -7.74
C VAL A 129 -14.72 11.14 -8.96
N GLU A 130 -15.91 11.72 -8.97
CA GLU A 130 -16.82 11.62 -10.12
C GLU A 130 -16.19 12.19 -11.39
N GLN A 131 -15.51 13.33 -11.29
CA GLN A 131 -14.78 13.91 -12.41
C GLN A 131 -13.66 12.97 -12.89
N LEU A 132 -12.84 12.42 -12.00
CA LEU A 132 -11.80 11.44 -12.37
C LEU A 132 -12.35 10.20 -13.08
N MET A 133 -13.57 9.76 -12.74
CA MET A 133 -14.23 8.61 -13.36
C MET A 133 -14.80 8.89 -14.74
N ARG A 134 -15.27 10.12 -15.02
CA ARG A 134 -16.03 10.42 -16.24
C ARG A 134 -15.21 11.10 -17.34
N LYS A 135 -14.06 11.68 -16.99
CA LYS A 135 -13.37 12.68 -17.80
C LYS A 135 -12.06 12.17 -18.38
N HIS A 136 -11.45 12.92 -19.30
CA HIS A 136 -10.38 12.42 -20.17
C HIS A 136 -8.98 12.93 -19.82
N SER A 137 -8.87 14.04 -19.11
CA SER A 137 -7.59 14.70 -18.83
C SER A 137 -7.55 15.35 -17.44
N LEU A 138 -6.38 15.32 -16.82
CA LEU A 138 -6.06 16.03 -15.60
C LEU A 138 -4.91 17.00 -15.87
N ARG A 139 -5.18 18.29 -15.73
CA ARG A 139 -4.16 19.35 -15.74
C ARG A 139 -3.86 19.76 -14.31
N VAL A 140 -2.58 19.94 -14.01
CA VAL A 140 -2.13 20.43 -12.71
C VAL A 140 -1.41 21.75 -12.91
N PHE A 141 -1.80 22.75 -12.12
CA PHE A 141 -1.19 24.06 -12.12
C PHE A 141 -0.54 24.34 -10.77
N PHE A 142 0.62 24.99 -10.82
CA PHE A 142 1.36 25.48 -9.66
C PHE A 142 1.83 26.90 -9.98
N ASN A 143 1.59 27.86 -9.09
CA ASN A 143 1.90 29.28 -9.29
C ASN A 143 1.40 29.84 -10.64
N GLY A 144 0.19 29.45 -11.04
CA GLY A 144 -0.44 29.90 -12.29
C GLY A 144 0.12 29.25 -13.58
N ARG A 145 1.13 28.39 -13.48
CA ARG A 145 1.70 27.66 -14.63
C ARG A 145 1.22 26.22 -14.64
N GLN A 146 0.83 25.71 -15.82
CA GLN A 146 0.57 24.29 -16.01
C GLN A 146 1.89 23.51 -15.88
N VAL A 147 1.96 22.60 -14.92
CA VAL A 147 3.13 21.75 -14.66
C VAL A 147 2.93 20.32 -15.15
N LEU A 148 1.68 19.87 -15.31
CA LEU A 148 1.34 18.54 -15.81
C LEU A 148 0.07 18.55 -16.66
N ASN A 149 -0.01 17.60 -17.60
CA ASN A 149 -1.22 17.26 -18.34
C ASN A 149 -1.25 15.75 -18.57
N LEU A 150 -2.14 15.05 -17.87
CA LEU A 150 -2.21 13.59 -17.85
C LEU A 150 -3.51 13.11 -18.49
N SER A 151 -3.44 12.06 -19.31
CA SER A 151 -4.65 11.43 -19.83
C SER A 151 -5.25 10.49 -18.79
N LEU A 152 -6.53 10.66 -18.49
CA LEU A 152 -7.31 9.76 -17.62
C LEU A 152 -7.99 8.63 -18.39
N ARG A 153 -7.57 8.35 -19.64
CA ARG A 153 -8.19 7.30 -20.45
C ARG A 153 -8.11 5.96 -19.72
N GLY A 154 -9.26 5.32 -19.54
CA GLY A 154 -9.38 4.02 -18.84
C GLY A 154 -9.51 4.13 -17.32
N SER A 155 -9.43 5.34 -16.73
CA SER A 155 -9.54 5.54 -15.28
C SER A 155 -10.85 4.98 -14.72
N ASN A 156 -11.97 5.12 -15.44
CA ASN A 156 -13.28 4.62 -14.98
C ASN A 156 -13.27 3.12 -14.65
N ALA A 157 -12.74 2.31 -15.57
CA ALA A 157 -12.68 0.87 -15.38
C ALA A 157 -11.75 0.51 -14.22
N ALA A 158 -10.61 1.20 -14.11
CA ALA A 158 -9.65 1.00 -13.03
C ALA A 158 -10.21 1.40 -11.67
N LEU A 159 -10.89 2.54 -11.55
CA LEU A 159 -11.51 3.03 -10.32
C LEU A 159 -12.67 2.14 -9.86
N ARG A 160 -13.46 1.59 -10.79
CA ARG A 160 -14.46 0.57 -10.45
C ARG A 160 -13.83 -0.69 -9.90
N GLU A 161 -12.73 -1.15 -10.51
CA GLU A 161 -11.99 -2.32 -10.03
C GLU A 161 -11.33 -2.05 -8.67
N MET A 162 -10.85 -0.82 -8.42
CA MET A 162 -10.35 -0.40 -7.12
C MET A 162 -11.41 -0.53 -6.02
N GLY A 163 -12.65 -0.12 -6.31
CA GLY A 163 -13.76 -0.32 -5.39
C GLY A 163 -14.07 -1.80 -5.14
N ALA A 164 -14.00 -2.64 -6.19
CA ALA A 164 -14.16 -4.09 -6.05
C ALA A 164 -13.05 -4.73 -5.20
N CYS A 165 -11.79 -4.28 -5.39
CA CYS A 165 -10.65 -4.65 -4.56
C CYS A 165 -10.92 -4.31 -3.09
N GLN A 166 -11.31 -3.07 -2.80
CA GLN A 166 -11.56 -2.63 -1.43
C GLN A 166 -12.68 -3.45 -0.77
N ASN A 167 -13.79 -3.68 -1.48
CA ASN A 167 -14.89 -4.50 -0.98
C ASN A 167 -14.44 -5.94 -0.64
N ALA A 168 -13.58 -6.54 -1.48
CA ALA A 168 -13.08 -7.89 -1.25
C ALA A 168 -12.13 -7.96 -0.04
N VAL A 169 -11.26 -6.96 0.11
CA VAL A 169 -10.37 -6.84 1.27
C VAL A 169 -11.17 -6.64 2.55
N ASP A 170 -12.12 -5.69 2.55
CA ASP A 170 -12.96 -5.38 3.70
C ASP A 170 -13.78 -6.59 4.15
N ALA A 171 -14.36 -7.33 3.18
CA ALA A 171 -15.07 -8.58 3.46
C ALA A 171 -14.14 -9.62 4.10
N SER A 172 -12.90 -9.73 3.62
CA SER A 172 -11.92 -10.68 4.16
C SER A 172 -11.47 -10.32 5.58
N LEU A 173 -11.23 -9.04 5.84
CA LEU A 173 -10.84 -8.54 7.16
C LEU A 173 -12.01 -8.59 8.17
N GLY A 174 -13.23 -8.29 7.72
CA GLY A 174 -14.46 -8.41 8.51
C GLY A 174 -14.81 -9.86 8.82
N ALA A 175 -14.65 -10.78 7.86
CA ALA A 175 -14.79 -12.21 8.07
C ALA A 175 -13.76 -12.73 9.08
N ASN A 176 -12.52 -12.22 9.06
CA ASN A 176 -11.48 -12.58 10.03
C ASN A 176 -11.81 -12.12 11.46
N ARG A 177 -12.48 -10.96 11.64
CA ARG A 177 -12.95 -10.50 12.96
C ARG A 177 -14.06 -11.39 13.55
N ASN A 178 -14.92 -11.95 12.70
CA ASN A 178 -15.96 -12.90 13.09
C ASN A 178 -15.46 -14.35 13.18
N SER A 179 -14.23 -14.61 12.70
CA SER A 179 -13.55 -15.90 12.72
C SER A 179 -12.40 -15.91 13.72
N GLN A 180 -12.55 -15.25 14.88
CA GLN A 180 -11.77 -15.65 16.05
C GLN A 180 -11.98 -17.16 16.21
N PRO A 181 -10.92 -17.99 16.20
CA PRO A 181 -11.07 -19.41 16.45
C PRO A 181 -11.73 -19.56 17.81
N LYS A 182 -12.94 -20.10 17.86
CA LYS A 182 -13.42 -20.73 19.10
C LYS A 182 -12.41 -21.83 19.36
N ASP A 183 -11.59 -21.64 20.39
CA ASP A 183 -10.65 -22.63 20.84
C ASP A 183 -11.40 -23.97 20.98
N PRO A 184 -11.07 -24.99 20.16
CA PRO A 184 -11.79 -26.26 20.17
C PRO A 184 -11.59 -27.05 21.47
N PHE A 185 -10.75 -26.56 22.38
CA PHE A 185 -10.53 -27.12 23.71
C PHE A 185 -11.36 -26.45 24.81
N THR A 186 -12.18 -25.44 24.49
CA THR A 186 -13.17 -24.89 25.45
C THR A 186 -14.45 -25.75 25.49
N GLY A 187 -14.31 -27.01 25.92
CA GLY A 187 -15.42 -27.96 25.92
C GLY A 187 -15.25 -29.20 26.78
N VAL A 188 -14.18 -29.32 27.57
CA VAL A 188 -14.06 -30.38 28.57
C VAL A 188 -13.82 -29.67 29.90
N GLY A 189 -14.85 -29.66 30.75
CA GLY A 189 -14.71 -29.16 32.11
C GLY A 189 -13.68 -30.00 32.84
N ASP A 190 -12.53 -29.42 33.11
CA ASP A 190 -11.60 -29.95 34.10
C ASP A 190 -12.33 -29.99 35.47
N PRO A 191 -12.28 -31.11 36.21
CA PRO A 191 -12.75 -31.11 37.58
C PRO A 191 -11.94 -30.07 38.36
N ALA A 192 -12.64 -29.23 39.12
CA ALA A 192 -12.08 -28.15 39.92
C ALA A 192 -10.73 -28.56 40.57
N PRO A 193 -9.68 -27.74 40.46
CA PRO A 193 -8.42 -28.05 41.13
C PRO A 193 -8.68 -28.13 42.63
N LYS A 194 -8.30 -29.26 43.22
CA LYS A 194 -8.24 -29.46 44.67
C LYS A 194 -7.56 -28.25 45.32
N LYS A 195 -8.12 -27.79 46.44
CA LYS A 195 -7.53 -26.78 47.33
C LYS A 195 -6.03 -27.01 47.50
N ASP A 196 -5.30 -25.93 47.28
CA ASP A 196 -3.90 -25.60 47.60
C ASP A 196 -3.01 -26.73 48.18
N PRO A 197 -1.91 -27.13 47.50
CA PRO A 197 -0.92 -28.06 48.06
C PRO A 197 0.06 -27.44 49.08
N PHE A 198 -0.10 -26.17 49.47
CA PHE A 198 0.75 -25.47 50.44
C PHE A 198 0.01 -24.73 51.57
N ASP A 199 -1.25 -25.04 51.82
CA ASP A 199 -1.92 -24.60 53.06
C ASP A 199 -1.37 -25.41 54.26
N LEU A 200 -0.66 -24.73 55.18
CA LEU A 200 -0.32 -25.17 56.55
C LEU A 200 -1.11 -24.33 57.56
#